data_AF-A0A7E4VQZ9-F1
#
_entry.id   AF-A0A7E4VQZ9-F1
#
_cell.length_a   1.000
_cell.length_b   1.000
_cell.length_c   1.000
_cell.angle_alpha   90.00
_cell.angle_beta   90.00
_cell.angle_gamma   90.00
#
_symmetry.space_group_name_H-M   'P 1'
#
loop_
_entity.id
_entity.type
_entity.pdbx_description
1 polymer ?
#
loop_
_entity_poly.entity_id
_entity_poly.type
_entity_poly.pdbx_seq_one_letter_code
_entity_poly.pdbx_strand_id
1 'polypeptide(L)'
;MIGIKGKDAIEMGLMSTMGATSAVVLLLVLLHCAFSIAKDAFVETPLGPVQGFKYVTPDGTDTEIFLGLPFAEPPVDEHRFEKTAPVKPWKDTLSADKFGPHCATHNPIFFPGEEDCLYLNIFKPKEPSNDANGYPVLIWIHGGAYVFGGTEFYGYENITNNFVAKGVIVASITYRLGPFGFFSSGDDRLPGNLGLWDQREAILFLRKVLPSFGGDIDRITLMGHSAGSGSVSWLSASPQSNELFAQAIEMSGSVFAHWSSTDEVLDWSRDVAKAAGCDYQGSDLKKCLKDSHLDLFHALGKNWPPFRTGETFAYFNPRVDGEFFGADSFEHAFEHAPPKPTLFGLTTQEGLLWSAQLLPFFPEDRPFFLSPHSASHYTRHDLTTYIRHFTATEEKFGRSALEIANSIIEFYTAGETKDSGSAFYFERYTQLLSDILFALPVLRELKVKSNLGYPTYLYLYDHDLPKEVTKFTIDGTPHAAEWNALFGKFFFGEFEYTDTDKVIQANFVNSLVNFVKTGKPNTGSLEFPQTSAKGLEYVRINANPQVEKSLFSERYNFWQSLGRKYGYDFNLGRRMKKAELRRSEL
;
A
#
# COMPACT_ATOMS: atom_id res chain seq x y z
N MET A 1 -88.53 -5.40 -31.65
CA MET A 1 -87.38 -4.57 -32.07
C MET A 1 -87.47 -3.26 -31.31
N ILE A 2 -87.06 -3.31 -30.05
CA ILE A 2 -85.77 -2.81 -29.52
C ILE A 2 -85.62 -1.32 -29.80
N GLY A 3 -85.84 -0.56 -28.73
CA GLY A 3 -85.44 0.83 -28.63
C GLY A 3 -84.30 1.01 -27.62
N ILE A 4 -83.91 2.30 -27.60
CA ILE A 4 -83.28 3.07 -26.52
C ILE A 4 -81.74 3.13 -26.50
N LYS A 5 -81.26 4.18 -27.18
CA LYS A 5 -80.35 5.26 -26.76
C LYS A 5 -79.54 5.10 -25.44
N GLY A 6 -78.24 5.40 -25.56
CA GLY A 6 -77.48 6.15 -24.55
C GLY A 6 -76.14 5.53 -24.17
N LYS A 7 -75.03 6.22 -24.48
CA LYS A 7 -73.77 6.34 -23.69
C LYS A 7 -72.64 6.89 -24.58
N ASP A 8 -72.55 8.21 -24.74
CA ASP A 8 -71.36 8.90 -25.28
C ASP A 8 -71.27 10.28 -24.61
N ALA A 9 -70.83 10.32 -23.34
CA ALA A 9 -70.58 11.61 -22.64
C ALA A 9 -69.69 11.55 -21.38
N ILE A 10 -69.09 10.40 -21.02
CA ILE A 10 -68.37 10.29 -19.72
C ILE A 10 -66.85 10.05 -19.88
N GLU A 11 -66.35 9.65 -21.05
CA GLU A 11 -64.91 9.34 -21.20
C GLU A 11 -64.00 10.53 -21.56
N MET A 12 -64.54 11.68 -22.01
CA MET A 12 -63.70 12.84 -22.37
C MET A 12 -63.31 13.76 -21.19
N GLY A 13 -63.86 13.53 -19.99
CA GLY A 13 -63.61 14.36 -18.80
C GLY A 13 -62.46 13.89 -17.89
N LEU A 14 -62.03 12.64 -18.01
CA LEU A 14 -60.96 12.07 -17.16
C LEU A 14 -59.56 12.11 -17.80
N MET A 15 -59.46 12.18 -19.13
CA MET A 15 -58.14 12.23 -19.80
C MET A 15 -57.49 13.63 -19.79
N SER A 16 -58.27 14.72 -19.61
CA SER A 16 -57.71 16.08 -19.59
C SER A 16 -57.18 16.49 -18.21
N THR A 17 -57.72 15.93 -17.13
CA THR A 17 -57.29 16.21 -15.75
C THR A 17 -56.08 15.37 -15.31
N MET A 18 -55.92 14.16 -15.86
CA MET A 18 -54.73 13.30 -15.64
C MET A 18 -53.48 13.81 -16.40
N GLY A 19 -53.66 14.43 -17.57
CA GLY A 19 -52.54 15.03 -18.33
C GLY A 19 -51.98 16.31 -17.69
N ALA A 20 -52.85 17.15 -17.14
CA ALA A 20 -52.45 18.39 -16.47
C ALA A 20 -51.76 18.12 -15.11
N THR A 21 -52.21 17.12 -14.35
CA THR A 21 -51.58 16.71 -13.08
C THR A 21 -50.24 16.02 -13.31
N SER A 22 -50.11 15.18 -14.35
CA SER A 22 -48.83 14.55 -14.71
C SER A 22 -47.80 15.57 -15.21
N ALA A 23 -48.22 16.59 -15.98
CA ALA A 23 -47.32 17.64 -16.44
C ALA A 23 -46.82 18.55 -15.31
N VAL A 24 -47.67 18.86 -14.31
CA VAL A 24 -47.27 19.65 -13.12
C VAL A 24 -46.35 18.85 -12.19
N VAL A 25 -46.60 17.55 -12.01
CA VAL A 25 -45.68 16.66 -11.26
C VAL A 25 -44.36 16.49 -11.99
N LEU A 26 -44.35 16.33 -13.31
CA LEU A 26 -43.11 16.27 -14.11
C LEU A 26 -42.35 17.59 -14.07
N LEU A 27 -43.03 18.74 -14.11
CA LEU A 27 -42.41 20.06 -13.99
C LEU A 27 -41.88 20.32 -12.57
N LEU A 28 -42.58 19.86 -11.52
CA LEU A 28 -42.14 19.95 -10.12
C LEU A 28 -40.99 18.98 -9.81
N VAL A 29 -40.96 17.81 -10.43
CA VAL A 29 -39.82 16.87 -10.39
C VAL A 29 -38.64 17.41 -11.18
N LEU A 30 -38.87 18.04 -12.34
CA LEU A 30 -37.81 18.72 -13.09
C LEU A 30 -37.33 20.01 -12.40
N LEU A 31 -38.19 20.72 -11.67
CA LEU A 31 -37.83 21.88 -10.83
C LEU A 31 -37.16 21.47 -9.50
N HIS A 32 -37.50 20.31 -8.93
CA HIS A 32 -36.75 19.70 -7.81
C HIS A 32 -35.43 19.08 -8.26
N CYS A 33 -35.36 18.53 -9.48
CA CYS A 33 -34.10 18.07 -10.09
C CYS A 33 -33.22 19.23 -10.57
N ALA A 34 -33.79 20.43 -10.81
CA ALA A 34 -33.04 21.63 -11.19
C ALA A 34 -32.56 22.47 -9.98
N PHE A 35 -32.90 22.08 -8.74
CA PHE A 35 -32.48 22.80 -7.52
C PHE A 35 -31.90 21.91 -6.40
N SER A 36 -31.37 20.74 -6.76
CA SER A 36 -30.22 20.18 -6.04
C SER A 36 -28.95 20.43 -6.86
N ILE A 37 -28.65 21.71 -7.10
CA ILE A 37 -27.25 22.09 -7.26
C ILE A 37 -26.66 21.83 -5.88
N ALA A 38 -26.05 20.65 -5.70
CA ALA A 38 -25.16 20.42 -4.56
C ALA A 38 -24.27 21.66 -4.50
N LYS A 39 -24.35 22.44 -3.41
CA LYS A 39 -23.53 23.65 -3.29
C LYS A 39 -22.07 23.21 -3.42
N ASP A 40 -21.45 23.46 -4.56
CA ASP A 40 -20.11 22.96 -4.88
C ASP A 40 -19.09 23.35 -3.81
N ALA A 41 -18.14 22.47 -3.54
CA ALA A 41 -17.03 22.78 -2.64
C ALA A 41 -15.96 23.52 -3.44
N PHE A 42 -15.65 24.77 -3.06
CA PHE A 42 -14.71 25.61 -3.79
C PHE A 42 -13.56 26.03 -2.87
N VAL A 43 -12.33 25.83 -3.32
CA VAL A 43 -11.11 26.19 -2.58
C VAL A 43 -10.17 26.96 -3.50
N GLU A 44 -9.78 28.15 -3.07
CA GLU A 44 -8.73 28.93 -3.73
C GLU A 44 -7.35 28.49 -3.20
N THR A 45 -6.50 27.97 -4.09
CA THR A 45 -5.14 27.54 -3.73
C THR A 45 -4.08 28.47 -4.31
N PRO A 46 -2.83 28.45 -3.82
CA PRO A 46 -1.73 29.20 -4.43
C PRO A 46 -1.40 28.78 -5.88
N LEU A 47 -1.96 27.67 -6.36
CA LEU A 47 -1.81 27.18 -7.74
C LEU A 47 -3.02 27.50 -8.62
N GLY A 48 -4.14 27.91 -8.02
CA GLY A 48 -5.37 28.23 -8.73
C GLY A 48 -6.62 27.66 -8.04
N PRO A 49 -7.81 28.03 -8.53
CA PRO A 49 -9.09 27.60 -7.97
C PRO A 49 -9.36 26.12 -8.24
N VAL A 50 -9.93 25.41 -7.27
CA VAL A 50 -10.33 24.00 -7.37
C VAL A 50 -11.78 23.83 -6.90
N GLN A 51 -12.56 23.10 -7.69
CA GLN A 51 -13.96 22.79 -7.41
C GLN A 51 -14.15 21.29 -7.20
N GLY A 52 -14.49 20.90 -5.98
CA GLY A 52 -14.90 19.54 -5.61
C GLY A 52 -16.39 19.48 -5.30
N PHE A 53 -16.79 18.46 -4.54
CA PHE A 53 -18.18 18.23 -4.16
C PHE A 53 -18.33 17.93 -2.66
N LYS A 54 -19.58 18.01 -2.18
CA LYS A 54 -19.91 17.71 -0.78
C LYS A 54 -20.25 16.24 -0.60
N TYR A 55 -19.86 15.70 0.54
CA TYR A 55 -20.26 14.37 0.99
C TYR A 55 -20.70 14.44 2.45
N VAL A 56 -21.85 13.85 2.75
CA VAL A 56 -22.35 13.72 4.13
C VAL A 56 -22.10 12.29 4.57
N THR A 57 -21.30 12.11 5.60
CA THR A 57 -20.99 10.78 6.15
C THR A 57 -22.22 10.16 6.82
N PRO A 58 -22.25 8.83 7.03
CA PRO A 58 -23.39 8.16 7.68
C PRO A 58 -23.72 8.67 9.09
N ASP A 59 -22.75 9.25 9.80
CA ASP A 59 -22.96 9.88 11.12
C ASP A 59 -23.47 11.33 11.04
N GLY A 60 -23.70 11.85 9.82
CA GLY A 60 -24.24 13.18 9.57
C GLY A 60 -23.19 14.29 9.47
N THR A 61 -21.90 13.97 9.43
CA THR A 61 -20.83 14.96 9.30
C THR A 61 -20.72 15.47 7.87
N ASP A 62 -20.78 16.80 7.69
CA ASP A 62 -20.54 17.44 6.41
C ASP A 62 -19.03 17.45 6.06
N THR A 63 -18.70 16.98 4.86
CA THR A 63 -17.32 16.92 4.35
C THR A 63 -17.25 17.41 2.91
N GLU A 64 -16.03 17.73 2.45
CA GLU A 64 -15.74 18.18 1.09
C GLU A 64 -14.65 17.29 0.46
N ILE A 65 -14.89 16.89 -0.78
CA ILE A 65 -14.12 15.89 -1.52
C ILE A 65 -13.59 16.52 -2.81
N PHE A 66 -12.29 16.35 -3.04
CA PHE A 66 -11.59 16.87 -4.22
C PHE A 66 -10.76 15.72 -4.81
N LEU A 67 -11.10 15.29 -6.02
CA LEU A 67 -10.50 14.12 -6.68
C LEU A 67 -9.69 14.55 -7.91
N GLY A 68 -8.59 13.85 -8.20
CA GLY A 68 -7.88 14.00 -9.47
C GLY A 68 -7.16 15.34 -9.67
N LEU A 69 -6.56 15.90 -8.62
CA LEU A 69 -5.73 17.11 -8.74
C LEU A 69 -4.35 16.74 -9.29
N PRO A 70 -3.88 17.34 -10.40
CA PRO A 70 -2.53 17.10 -10.87
C PRO A 70 -1.54 17.73 -9.89
N PHE A 71 -0.55 16.95 -9.44
CA PHE A 71 0.53 17.47 -8.59
C PHE A 71 1.84 17.70 -9.35
N ALA A 72 1.93 17.15 -10.56
CA ALA A 72 3.09 17.24 -11.43
C ALA A 72 2.66 17.40 -12.90
N GLU A 73 3.58 17.81 -13.76
CA GLU A 73 3.39 17.73 -15.21
C GLU A 73 3.33 16.24 -15.64
N PRO A 74 2.52 15.89 -16.66
CA PRO A 74 2.38 14.51 -17.12
C PRO A 74 3.74 13.90 -17.52
N PRO A 75 4.11 12.70 -17.01
CA PRO A 75 5.40 12.08 -17.29
C PRO A 75 5.40 11.30 -18.61
N VAL A 76 4.83 11.90 -19.66
CA VAL A 76 4.67 11.33 -21.01
C VAL A 76 5.75 11.85 -21.95
N ASP A 77 5.96 11.15 -23.07
CA ASP A 77 6.85 11.58 -24.16
C ASP A 77 8.26 11.98 -23.66
N GLU A 78 8.66 13.24 -23.83
CA GLU A 78 9.95 13.76 -23.40
C GLU A 78 10.12 13.79 -21.87
N HIS A 79 9.03 13.75 -21.10
CA HIS A 79 9.06 13.63 -19.64
C HIS A 79 9.12 12.18 -19.14
N ARG A 80 8.97 11.19 -20.04
CA ARG A 80 9.12 9.77 -19.70
C ARG A 80 10.53 9.49 -19.21
N PHE A 81 10.67 8.76 -18.11
CA PHE A 81 11.95 8.48 -17.44
C PHE A 81 12.73 9.73 -16.97
N GLU A 82 12.09 10.88 -16.87
CA GLU A 82 12.65 12.07 -16.22
C GLU A 82 12.10 12.24 -14.81
N LYS A 83 12.81 13.02 -14.00
CA LYS A 83 12.29 13.42 -12.69
C LYS A 83 10.99 14.20 -12.82
N THR A 84 10.15 14.01 -11.84
CA THR A 84 8.85 14.65 -11.70
C THR A 84 9.01 16.16 -11.77
N ALA A 85 8.33 16.79 -12.74
CA ALA A 85 8.32 18.23 -12.87
C ALA A 85 7.11 18.80 -12.12
N PRO A 86 7.27 19.84 -11.28
CA PRO A 86 6.15 20.46 -10.58
C PRO A 86 5.11 21.02 -11.57
N VAL A 87 3.82 20.85 -11.25
CA VAL A 87 2.73 21.39 -12.04
C VAL A 87 2.75 22.93 -12.05
N LYS A 88 2.45 23.54 -13.19
CA LYS A 88 2.28 24.99 -13.30
C LYS A 88 0.95 25.45 -12.67
N PRO A 89 0.91 26.68 -12.13
CA PRO A 89 -0.36 27.29 -11.72
C PRO A 89 -1.36 27.38 -12.88
N TRP A 90 -2.64 27.17 -12.59
CA TRP A 90 -3.75 27.30 -13.51
C TRP A 90 -4.60 28.55 -13.17
N LYS A 91 -5.31 29.07 -14.18
CA LYS A 91 -6.18 30.26 -14.03
C LYS A 91 -7.65 29.87 -13.91
N ASP A 92 -8.06 28.91 -14.73
CA ASP A 92 -9.45 28.44 -14.77
C ASP A 92 -9.69 27.44 -13.64
N THR A 93 -10.92 27.40 -13.12
CA THR A 93 -11.29 26.46 -12.05
C THR A 93 -11.07 25.02 -12.50
N LEU A 94 -10.24 24.30 -11.75
CA LEU A 94 -10.02 22.88 -11.95
C LEU A 94 -11.20 22.07 -11.38
N SER A 95 -11.85 21.26 -12.23
CA SER A 95 -12.86 20.30 -11.80
C SER A 95 -12.20 19.11 -11.12
N ALA A 96 -12.51 18.90 -9.85
CA ALA A 96 -11.95 17.87 -8.99
C ALA A 96 -13.04 16.91 -8.49
N ASP A 97 -13.83 16.37 -9.41
CA ASP A 97 -15.01 15.53 -9.15
C ASP A 97 -14.80 14.06 -9.54
N LYS A 98 -13.64 13.70 -10.09
CA LYS A 98 -13.31 12.35 -10.54
C LYS A 98 -11.87 11.97 -10.17
N PHE A 99 -11.67 10.71 -9.82
CA PHE A 99 -10.32 10.19 -9.63
C PHE A 99 -9.51 10.30 -10.92
N GLY A 100 -8.23 10.68 -10.79
CA GLY A 100 -7.26 10.49 -11.85
C GLY A 100 -7.00 9.00 -12.11
N PRO A 101 -6.46 8.63 -13.28
CA PRO A 101 -6.13 7.24 -13.57
C PRO A 101 -4.96 6.77 -12.69
N HIS A 102 -4.93 5.47 -12.39
CA HIS A 102 -3.72 4.86 -11.86
C HIS A 102 -2.64 4.74 -12.93
N CYS A 103 -1.40 4.66 -12.47
CA CYS A 103 -0.24 4.65 -13.36
C CYS A 103 -0.11 3.35 -14.14
N ALA A 104 0.47 3.45 -15.35
CA ALA A 104 0.82 2.32 -16.20
C ALA A 104 1.54 1.25 -15.40
N THR A 105 0.94 0.06 -15.38
CA THR A 105 1.40 -1.06 -14.55
C THR A 105 2.43 -1.91 -15.27
N HIS A 106 3.10 -2.79 -14.53
CA HIS A 106 3.98 -3.79 -15.11
C HIS A 106 3.26 -4.81 -16.02
N ASN A 107 1.93 -4.95 -15.89
CA ASN A 107 1.15 -5.90 -16.68
C ASN A 107 -0.13 -5.22 -17.19
N PRO A 108 -0.03 -4.44 -18.29
CA PRO A 108 -1.14 -3.64 -18.80
C PRO A 108 -2.31 -4.48 -19.32
N ILE A 109 -2.11 -5.79 -19.53
CA ILE A 109 -3.19 -6.72 -19.96
C ILE A 109 -4.16 -6.96 -18.80
N PHE A 110 -3.67 -7.14 -17.57
CA PHE A 110 -4.52 -7.39 -16.41
C PHE A 110 -4.90 -6.11 -15.66
N PHE A 111 -4.01 -5.11 -15.67
CA PHE A 111 -4.21 -3.83 -14.99
C PHE A 111 -3.84 -2.68 -15.94
N PRO A 112 -4.76 -2.29 -16.84
CA PRO A 112 -4.51 -1.18 -17.77
C PRO A 112 -4.48 0.14 -16.99
N GLY A 113 -3.35 0.84 -17.06
CA GLY A 113 -3.15 2.16 -16.46
C GLY A 113 -2.56 3.14 -17.48
N GLU A 114 -2.45 4.41 -17.09
CA GLU A 114 -2.03 5.51 -17.97
C GLU A 114 -0.65 6.05 -17.56
N GLU A 115 0.10 6.63 -18.50
CA GLU A 115 1.34 7.35 -18.15
C GLU A 115 1.05 8.72 -17.52
N ASP A 116 0.03 9.42 -18.03
CA ASP A 116 -0.48 10.62 -17.38
C ASP A 116 -1.31 10.23 -16.15
N CYS A 117 -0.63 10.07 -15.03
CA CYS A 117 -1.21 9.49 -13.82
C CYS A 117 -0.82 10.20 -12.52
N LEU A 118 -0.09 11.32 -12.57
CA LEU A 118 0.43 12.01 -11.38
C LEU A 118 -0.62 12.94 -10.75
N TYR A 119 -1.63 12.30 -10.16
CA TYR A 119 -2.79 12.93 -9.55
C TYR A 119 -2.89 12.59 -8.06
N LEU A 120 -3.58 13.44 -7.32
CA LEU A 120 -3.92 13.19 -5.92
C LEU A 120 -5.34 13.61 -5.60
N ASN A 121 -5.83 13.13 -4.46
CA ASN A 121 -7.15 13.48 -3.94
C ASN A 121 -6.99 14.10 -2.55
N ILE A 122 -7.88 15.03 -2.18
CA ILE A 122 -7.95 15.65 -0.86
C ILE A 122 -9.38 15.53 -0.33
N PHE A 123 -9.50 15.09 0.93
CA PHE A 123 -10.75 14.91 1.66
C PHE A 123 -10.67 15.71 2.96
N LYS A 124 -11.62 16.62 3.21
CA LYS A 124 -11.57 17.50 4.38
C LYS A 124 -12.92 17.66 5.10
N PRO A 125 -12.92 17.93 6.42
CA PRO A 125 -14.11 18.40 7.11
C PRO A 125 -14.56 19.72 6.50
N LYS A 126 -15.87 19.93 6.36
CA LYS A 126 -16.39 21.19 5.81
C LYS A 126 -16.20 22.35 6.81
N GLU A 127 -16.44 22.07 8.08
CA GLU A 127 -16.29 23.07 9.14
C GLU A 127 -14.80 23.35 9.42
N PRO A 128 -14.43 24.57 9.82
CA PRO A 128 -13.07 24.88 10.23
C PRO A 128 -12.61 24.09 11.46
N SER A 129 -11.31 23.85 11.56
CA SER A 129 -10.71 23.24 12.76
C SER A 129 -10.88 24.15 13.98
N ASN A 130 -11.08 23.54 15.15
CA ASN A 130 -11.01 24.24 16.44
C ASN A 130 -9.57 24.53 16.88
N ASP A 131 -8.60 23.87 16.24
CA ASP A 131 -7.18 24.14 16.42
C ASP A 131 -6.75 25.28 15.50
N ALA A 132 -6.09 26.29 16.07
CA ALA A 132 -5.66 27.48 15.35
C ALA A 132 -4.70 27.17 14.19
N ASN A 133 -3.97 26.04 14.25
CA ASN A 133 -3.05 25.62 13.21
C ASN A 133 -3.72 24.81 12.08
N GLY A 134 -5.00 24.43 12.22
CA GLY A 134 -5.72 23.61 11.25
C GLY A 134 -5.90 22.15 11.68
N TYR A 135 -6.30 21.29 10.74
CA TYR A 135 -6.46 19.86 10.95
C TYR A 135 -5.13 19.12 10.74
N PRO A 136 -4.83 18.07 11.52
CA PRO A 136 -3.74 17.16 11.19
C PRO A 136 -4.03 16.47 9.85
N VAL A 137 -2.97 16.11 9.13
CA VAL A 137 -3.08 15.61 7.76
C VAL A 137 -2.52 14.20 7.67
N LEU A 138 -3.30 13.30 7.10
CA LEU A 138 -2.90 11.95 6.74
C LEU A 138 -2.66 11.87 5.23
N ILE A 139 -1.49 11.45 4.79
CA ILE A 139 -1.21 11.17 3.38
C ILE A 139 -1.11 9.65 3.19
N TRP A 140 -2.05 9.09 2.42
CA TRP A 140 -2.08 7.68 2.05
C TRP A 140 -1.21 7.42 0.81
N ILE A 141 -0.25 6.50 0.95
CA ILE A 141 0.58 5.98 -0.13
C ILE A 141 0.17 4.52 -0.38
N HIS A 142 -0.34 4.24 -1.57
CA HIS A 142 -0.86 2.91 -1.90
C HIS A 142 0.23 1.86 -2.07
N GLY A 143 -0.15 0.60 -1.83
CA GLY A 143 0.67 -0.58 -2.08
C GLY A 143 0.55 -1.10 -3.52
N GLY A 144 0.93 -2.38 -3.71
CA GLY A 144 0.87 -3.06 -5.01
C GLY A 144 2.24 -3.42 -5.59
N ALA A 145 3.18 -3.79 -4.70
CA ALA A 145 4.52 -4.26 -5.04
C ALA A 145 5.32 -3.31 -5.96
N TYR A 146 5.01 -2.01 -5.94
CA TYR A 146 5.55 -0.96 -6.83
C TYR A 146 5.23 -1.15 -8.32
N VAL A 147 4.34 -2.07 -8.66
CA VAL A 147 4.09 -2.49 -10.04
C VAL A 147 2.63 -2.45 -10.46
N PHE A 148 1.70 -2.30 -9.51
CA PHE A 148 0.28 -1.99 -9.74
C PHE A 148 -0.25 -1.17 -8.54
N GLY A 149 -1.48 -0.67 -8.61
CA GLY A 149 -2.13 0.09 -7.54
C GLY A 149 -2.59 1.46 -8.00
N GLY A 150 -3.61 2.00 -7.33
CA GLY A 150 -4.27 3.25 -7.67
C GLY A 150 -5.08 3.79 -6.50
N THR A 151 -5.32 5.10 -6.46
CA THR A 151 -6.08 5.71 -5.34
C THR A 151 -7.58 5.45 -5.44
N GLU A 152 -8.09 5.32 -6.66
CA GLU A 152 -9.48 4.96 -6.96
C GLU A 152 -9.82 3.54 -6.48
N PHE A 153 -8.82 2.67 -6.31
CA PHE A 153 -9.02 1.33 -5.74
C PHE A 153 -9.47 1.37 -4.28
N TYR A 154 -9.32 2.50 -3.58
CA TYR A 154 -9.71 2.67 -2.19
C TYR A 154 -11.02 3.43 -2.02
N GLY A 155 -11.43 4.23 -3.02
CA GLY A 155 -12.62 5.08 -2.95
C GLY A 155 -12.44 6.25 -1.98
N TYR A 156 -13.49 7.05 -1.79
CA TYR A 156 -13.45 8.20 -0.88
C TYR A 156 -14.34 8.01 0.35
N GLU A 157 -15.38 7.18 0.26
CA GLU A 157 -16.44 7.06 1.26
C GLU A 157 -15.90 6.57 2.60
N ASN A 158 -15.26 5.40 2.63
CA ASN A 158 -14.76 4.82 3.88
C ASN A 158 -13.59 5.61 4.46
N ILE A 159 -12.71 6.17 3.62
CA ILE A 159 -11.66 7.09 4.07
C ILE A 159 -12.28 8.30 4.78
N THR A 160 -13.32 8.88 4.17
CA THR A 160 -14.01 10.05 4.72
C THR A 160 -14.73 9.71 6.03
N ASN A 161 -15.42 8.58 6.08
CA ASN A 161 -16.11 8.10 7.29
C ASN A 161 -15.13 7.79 8.43
N ASN A 162 -14.00 7.17 8.11
CA ASN A 162 -13.05 6.67 9.11
C ASN A 162 -12.16 7.76 9.69
N PHE A 163 -11.75 8.73 8.86
CA PHE A 163 -10.75 9.73 9.22
C PHE A 163 -11.30 11.16 9.20
N VAL A 164 -11.96 11.55 8.10
CA VAL A 164 -12.37 12.94 7.87
C VAL A 164 -13.49 13.36 8.82
N ALA A 165 -14.50 12.52 9.01
CA ALA A 165 -15.55 12.73 10.02
C ALA A 165 -14.98 12.91 11.44
N LYS A 166 -13.77 12.38 11.68
CA LYS A 166 -13.07 12.49 12.96
C LYS A 166 -12.08 13.65 13.00
N GLY A 167 -12.14 14.61 12.09
CA GLY A 167 -11.30 15.82 12.12
C GLY A 167 -9.86 15.57 11.71
N VAL A 168 -9.67 14.85 10.60
CA VAL A 168 -8.37 14.64 9.93
C VAL A 168 -8.56 15.00 8.46
N ILE A 169 -7.65 15.76 7.87
CA ILE A 169 -7.61 15.89 6.41
C ILE A 169 -6.87 14.68 5.85
N VAL A 170 -7.44 14.03 4.85
CA VAL A 170 -6.77 12.91 4.19
C VAL A 170 -6.42 13.32 2.77
N ALA A 171 -5.18 13.07 2.36
CA ALA A 171 -4.77 13.09 0.97
C ALA A 171 -4.38 11.67 0.53
N SER A 172 -4.62 11.33 -0.73
CA SER A 172 -4.14 10.08 -1.33
C SER A 172 -3.43 10.39 -2.63
N ILE A 173 -2.26 9.77 -2.84
CA ILE A 173 -1.38 10.08 -3.97
C ILE A 173 -1.15 8.85 -4.85
N THR A 174 -1.05 9.05 -6.15
CA THR A 174 -0.48 8.08 -7.10
C THR A 174 1.00 8.36 -7.32
N TYR A 175 1.72 7.39 -7.88
CA TYR A 175 3.13 7.51 -8.26
C TYR A 175 3.43 6.52 -9.39
N ARG A 176 4.44 6.80 -10.23
CA ARG A 176 4.80 5.90 -11.34
C ARG A 176 5.19 4.52 -10.83
N LEU A 177 4.76 3.49 -11.57
CA LEU A 177 4.92 2.08 -11.21
C LEU A 177 5.79 1.35 -12.24
N GLY A 178 6.19 0.13 -11.91
CA GLY A 178 6.88 -0.76 -12.84
C GLY A 178 8.16 -0.14 -13.41
N PRO A 179 8.50 -0.37 -14.69
CA PRO A 179 9.69 0.24 -15.28
C PRO A 179 9.58 1.77 -15.34
N PHE A 180 8.39 2.34 -15.52
CA PHE A 180 8.23 3.80 -15.59
C PHE A 180 8.59 4.50 -14.28
N GLY A 181 8.39 3.82 -13.14
CA GLY A 181 8.76 4.32 -11.81
C GLY A 181 10.15 3.90 -11.34
N PHE A 182 10.64 2.73 -11.74
CA PHE A 182 11.79 2.11 -11.06
C PHE A 182 12.83 1.46 -11.98
N PHE A 183 12.73 1.62 -13.31
CA PHE A 183 13.82 1.19 -14.20
C PHE A 183 15.15 1.83 -13.79
N SER A 184 16.23 1.06 -13.81
CA SER A 184 17.56 1.58 -13.50
C SER A 184 18.68 0.96 -14.35
N SER A 185 19.62 1.80 -14.77
CA SER A 185 20.92 1.41 -15.35
C SER A 185 22.01 1.26 -14.29
N GLY A 186 21.73 1.61 -13.02
CA GLY A 186 22.71 1.61 -11.93
C GLY A 186 23.72 2.77 -12.01
N ASP A 187 23.52 3.73 -12.90
CA ASP A 187 24.38 4.89 -13.12
C ASP A 187 23.55 6.15 -13.47
N ASP A 188 24.25 7.25 -13.77
CA ASP A 188 23.66 8.57 -14.00
C ASP A 188 22.71 8.64 -15.21
N ARG A 189 22.72 7.64 -16.10
CA ARG A 189 21.78 7.61 -17.24
C ARG A 189 20.36 7.43 -16.70
N LEU A 190 20.15 6.45 -15.84
CA LEU A 190 18.87 6.11 -15.19
C LEU A 190 19.16 5.58 -13.77
N PRO A 191 19.32 6.47 -12.76
CA PRO A 191 19.65 6.05 -11.40
C PRO A 191 18.61 5.14 -10.74
N GLY A 192 17.33 5.35 -11.08
CA GLY A 192 16.16 4.65 -10.54
C GLY A 192 15.25 5.57 -9.73
N ASN A 193 14.32 4.98 -8.97
CA ASN A 193 13.52 5.64 -7.93
C ASN A 193 12.60 6.79 -8.37
N LEU A 194 12.24 6.89 -9.66
CA LEU A 194 11.33 7.94 -10.14
C LEU A 194 9.97 7.91 -9.44
N GLY A 195 9.46 6.73 -9.08
CA GLY A 195 8.24 6.61 -8.27
C GLY A 195 8.38 7.21 -6.86
N LEU A 196 9.56 7.13 -6.23
CA LEU A 196 9.81 7.80 -4.94
C LEU A 196 9.97 9.31 -5.11
N TRP A 197 10.56 9.77 -6.22
CA TRP A 197 10.58 11.19 -6.57
C TRP A 197 9.18 11.75 -6.80
N ASP A 198 8.28 10.99 -7.42
CA ASP A 198 6.87 11.37 -7.57
C ASP A 198 6.21 11.58 -6.20
N GLN A 199 6.40 10.62 -5.28
CA GLN A 199 5.85 10.72 -3.92
C GLN A 199 6.39 11.93 -3.16
N ARG A 200 7.69 12.21 -3.27
CA ARG A 200 8.31 13.41 -2.68
C ARG A 200 7.69 14.69 -3.25
N GLU A 201 7.54 14.80 -4.57
CA GLU A 201 6.92 15.97 -5.20
C GLU A 201 5.44 16.11 -4.83
N ALA A 202 4.70 15.01 -4.68
CA ALA A 202 3.32 15.04 -4.20
C ALA A 202 3.23 15.62 -2.78
N ILE A 203 4.17 15.25 -1.88
CA ILE A 203 4.25 15.81 -0.53
C ILE A 203 4.58 17.32 -0.58
N LEU A 204 5.52 17.74 -1.43
CA LEU A 204 5.84 19.16 -1.62
C LEU A 204 4.66 19.97 -2.16
N PHE A 205 3.94 19.42 -3.13
CA PHE A 205 2.69 20.00 -3.63
C PHE A 205 1.66 20.14 -2.51
N LEU A 206 1.43 19.08 -1.73
CA LEU A 206 0.49 19.08 -0.62
C LEU A 206 0.87 20.13 0.44
N ARG A 207 2.14 20.24 0.81
CA ARG A 207 2.62 21.29 1.73
C ARG A 207 2.31 22.71 1.23
N LYS A 208 2.25 22.92 -0.09
CA LYS A 208 1.91 24.22 -0.68
C LYS A 208 0.40 24.51 -0.65
N VAL A 209 -0.45 23.51 -0.84
CA VAL A 209 -1.90 23.72 -1.02
C VAL A 209 -2.73 23.47 0.25
N LEU A 210 -2.30 22.56 1.12
CA LEU A 210 -3.05 22.15 2.31
C LEU A 210 -3.46 23.29 3.25
N PRO A 211 -2.69 24.40 3.41
CA PRO A 211 -3.17 25.54 4.19
C PRO A 211 -4.51 26.12 3.69
N SER A 212 -4.75 26.13 2.36
CA SER A 212 -6.04 26.55 1.77
C SER A 212 -7.18 25.58 2.09
N PHE A 213 -6.87 24.30 2.33
CA PHE A 213 -7.81 23.28 2.75
C PHE A 213 -7.99 23.21 4.27
N GLY A 214 -7.29 24.07 5.05
CA GLY A 214 -7.31 24.06 6.50
C GLY A 214 -6.43 23.00 7.14
N GLY A 215 -5.43 22.48 6.41
CA GLY A 215 -4.48 21.48 6.90
C GLY A 215 -3.24 22.09 7.53
N ASP A 216 -2.79 21.44 8.60
CA ASP A 216 -1.58 21.77 9.35
C ASP A 216 -0.36 21.04 8.74
N ILE A 217 0.52 21.79 8.07
CA ILE A 217 1.69 21.24 7.38
C ILE A 217 2.79 20.74 8.32
N ASP A 218 2.71 21.08 9.62
CA ASP A 218 3.65 20.60 10.64
C ASP A 218 3.15 19.32 11.33
N ARG A 219 1.90 18.90 11.05
CA ARG A 219 1.30 17.63 11.49
C ARG A 219 0.87 16.75 10.32
N ILE A 220 1.79 16.55 9.38
CA ILE A 220 1.65 15.57 8.31
C ILE A 220 2.09 14.18 8.80
N THR A 221 1.23 13.19 8.67
CA THR A 221 1.51 11.77 8.88
C THR A 221 1.48 11.07 7.53
N LEU A 222 2.57 10.37 7.17
CA LEU A 222 2.53 9.45 6.03
C LEU A 222 2.03 8.09 6.51
N MET A 223 1.12 7.48 5.75
CA MET A 223 0.61 6.14 6.02
C MET A 223 0.61 5.32 4.74
N GLY A 224 1.15 4.12 4.82
CA GLY A 224 1.18 3.23 3.67
C GLY A 224 1.09 1.77 4.08
N HIS A 225 0.65 0.95 3.12
CA HIS A 225 0.53 -0.49 3.30
C HIS A 225 1.37 -1.25 2.26
N SER A 226 2.06 -2.31 2.67
CA SER A 226 2.90 -3.13 1.77
C SER A 226 3.98 -2.27 1.09
N ALA A 227 4.05 -2.24 -0.24
CA ALA A 227 4.90 -1.30 -0.99
C ALA A 227 4.69 0.18 -0.65
N GLY A 228 3.48 0.57 -0.22
CA GLY A 228 3.23 1.89 0.33
C GLY A 228 3.91 2.11 1.68
N SER A 229 3.96 1.07 2.54
CA SER A 229 4.72 1.11 3.80
C SER A 229 6.22 1.15 3.53
N GLY A 230 6.70 0.36 2.58
CA GLY A 230 8.08 0.43 2.10
C GLY A 230 8.43 1.84 1.58
N SER A 231 7.52 2.48 0.85
CA SER A 231 7.65 3.87 0.42
C SER A 231 7.73 4.85 1.59
N VAL A 232 6.86 4.73 2.61
CA VAL A 232 6.93 5.56 3.83
C VAL A 232 8.28 5.39 4.54
N SER A 233 8.79 4.17 4.60
CA SER A 233 10.11 3.87 5.17
C SER A 233 11.25 4.49 4.35
N TRP A 234 11.22 4.37 3.02
CA TRP A 234 12.16 5.03 2.11
C TRP A 234 12.15 6.55 2.27
N LEU A 235 10.97 7.16 2.33
CA LEU A 235 10.80 8.60 2.53
C LEU A 235 11.26 9.06 3.91
N SER A 236 11.16 8.19 4.92
CA SER A 236 11.66 8.44 6.28
C SER A 236 13.18 8.38 6.37
N ALA A 237 13.82 7.52 5.56
CA ALA A 237 15.26 7.38 5.53
C ALA A 237 15.95 8.47 4.68
N SER A 238 15.34 8.85 3.55
CA SER A 238 15.96 9.72 2.56
C SER A 238 16.14 11.18 3.04
N PRO A 239 17.33 11.79 2.87
CA PRO A 239 17.54 13.21 3.14
C PRO A 239 16.74 14.14 2.20
N GLN A 240 16.18 13.61 1.11
CA GLN A 240 15.36 14.38 0.18
C GLN A 240 13.94 14.61 0.70
N SER A 241 13.48 13.83 1.69
CA SER A 241 12.08 13.81 2.12
C SER A 241 11.85 13.71 3.63
N ASN A 242 12.83 13.29 4.43
CA ASN A 242 12.66 12.96 5.85
C ASN A 242 12.24 14.15 6.74
N GLU A 243 12.40 15.39 6.27
CA GLU A 243 11.93 16.62 6.93
C GLU A 243 10.54 17.09 6.47
N LEU A 244 9.92 16.44 5.48
CA LEU A 244 8.66 16.93 4.88
C LEU A 244 7.40 16.55 5.67
N PHE A 245 7.54 15.69 6.68
CA PHE A 245 6.43 15.13 7.46
C PHE A 245 6.85 14.79 8.90
N ALA A 246 5.88 14.76 9.81
CA ALA A 246 6.10 14.65 11.24
C ALA A 246 5.99 13.22 11.79
N GLN A 247 5.21 12.35 11.15
CA GLN A 247 4.88 11.01 11.67
C GLN A 247 4.77 9.96 10.56
N ALA A 248 4.97 8.69 10.90
CA ALA A 248 4.87 7.57 9.97
C ALA A 248 3.97 6.44 10.50
N ILE A 249 3.13 5.87 9.64
CA ILE A 249 2.40 4.63 9.87
C ILE A 249 2.83 3.64 8.79
N GLU A 250 3.47 2.56 9.22
CA GLU A 250 4.08 1.55 8.36
C GLU A 250 3.35 0.21 8.55
N MET A 251 2.41 -0.10 7.65
CA MET A 251 1.60 -1.30 7.71
C MET A 251 2.21 -2.39 6.81
N SER A 252 2.78 -3.43 7.43
CA SER A 252 3.24 -4.63 6.74
C SER A 252 4.27 -4.36 5.62
N GLY A 253 5.24 -3.48 5.85
CA GLY A 253 6.32 -3.24 4.90
C GLY A 253 7.43 -2.34 5.43
N SER A 254 8.64 -2.51 4.92
CA SER A 254 9.86 -1.83 5.37
C SER A 254 10.89 -1.75 4.24
N VAL A 255 11.82 -0.80 4.29
CA VAL A 255 13.01 -0.77 3.41
C VAL A 255 13.88 -2.02 3.52
N PHE A 256 13.83 -2.75 4.63
CA PHE A 256 14.62 -3.96 4.82
C PHE A 256 14.05 -5.19 4.11
N ALA A 257 12.86 -5.10 3.51
CA ALA A 257 12.28 -6.22 2.79
C ALA A 257 12.88 -6.32 1.38
N HIS A 258 13.24 -7.54 0.95
CA HIS A 258 13.89 -7.77 -0.35
C HIS A 258 13.04 -7.28 -1.53
N TRP A 259 11.71 -7.41 -1.44
CA TRP A 259 10.78 -6.88 -2.45
C TRP A 259 10.67 -5.35 -2.44
N SER A 260 11.17 -4.68 -1.39
CA SER A 260 11.13 -3.22 -1.22
C SER A 260 12.45 -2.53 -1.58
N SER A 261 13.55 -3.28 -1.54
CA SER A 261 14.87 -2.77 -1.87
C SER A 261 15.80 -3.88 -2.35
N THR A 262 16.06 -3.95 -3.65
CA THR A 262 17.07 -4.87 -4.20
C THR A 262 17.70 -4.35 -5.50
N ASP A 263 18.96 -4.73 -5.73
CA ASP A 263 19.64 -4.46 -7.00
C ASP A 263 19.21 -5.43 -8.12
N GLU A 264 18.38 -6.45 -7.85
CA GLU A 264 17.79 -7.30 -8.89
C GLU A 264 17.03 -6.48 -9.96
N VAL A 265 16.53 -5.29 -9.62
CA VAL A 265 15.89 -4.37 -10.57
C VAL A 265 16.80 -4.01 -11.76
N LEU A 266 18.13 -4.04 -11.59
CA LEU A 266 19.08 -3.78 -12.67
C LEU A 266 19.01 -4.85 -13.76
N ASP A 267 18.91 -6.11 -13.36
CA ASP A 267 18.81 -7.20 -14.31
C ASP A 267 17.45 -7.24 -15.00
N TRP A 268 16.39 -6.90 -14.26
CA TRP A 268 15.06 -6.74 -14.83
C TRP A 268 14.98 -5.58 -15.82
N SER A 269 15.64 -4.46 -15.51
CA SER A 269 15.78 -3.31 -16.41
C SER A 269 16.57 -3.69 -17.68
N ARG A 270 17.61 -4.53 -17.55
CA ARG A 270 18.36 -5.06 -18.69
C ARG A 270 17.51 -5.91 -19.62
N ASP A 271 16.68 -6.77 -19.08
CA ASP A 271 15.77 -7.62 -19.85
C ASP A 271 14.72 -6.78 -20.59
N VAL A 272 14.14 -5.77 -19.92
CA VAL A 272 13.20 -4.83 -20.55
C VAL A 272 13.87 -4.03 -21.66
N ALA A 273 15.08 -3.48 -21.43
CA ALA A 273 15.80 -2.75 -22.46
C ALA A 273 16.06 -3.63 -23.70
N LYS A 274 16.51 -4.88 -23.49
CA LYS A 274 16.72 -5.84 -24.57
C LYS A 274 15.43 -6.14 -25.33
N ALA A 275 14.32 -6.33 -24.63
CA ALA A 275 13.02 -6.60 -25.24
C ALA A 275 12.48 -5.40 -26.03
N ALA A 276 12.78 -4.17 -25.58
CA ALA A 276 12.45 -2.91 -26.27
C ALA A 276 13.44 -2.55 -27.40
N GLY A 277 14.42 -3.40 -27.70
CA GLY A 277 15.42 -3.16 -28.74
C GLY A 277 16.50 -2.13 -28.37
N CYS A 278 16.62 -1.76 -27.09
CA CYS A 278 17.57 -0.78 -26.59
C CYS A 278 18.84 -1.43 -26.04
N ASP A 279 19.99 -0.83 -26.34
CA ASP A 279 21.26 -1.23 -25.74
C ASP A 279 21.35 -0.70 -24.30
N TYR A 280 21.23 -1.61 -23.33
CA TYR A 280 21.36 -1.29 -21.90
C TYR A 280 22.72 -0.66 -21.54
N GLN A 281 23.78 -0.93 -22.30
CA GLN A 281 25.09 -0.31 -22.11
C GLN A 281 25.30 0.97 -22.94
N GLY A 282 24.35 1.29 -23.83
CA GLY A 282 24.41 2.46 -24.70
C GLY A 282 24.29 3.77 -23.92
N SER A 283 25.04 4.79 -24.34
CA SER A 283 24.94 6.15 -23.78
C SER A 283 23.58 6.81 -24.07
N ASP A 284 22.88 6.34 -25.10
CA ASP A 284 21.57 6.79 -25.54
C ASP A 284 20.40 5.95 -24.98
N LEU A 285 20.66 5.06 -24.02
CA LEU A 285 19.65 4.16 -23.42
C LEU A 285 18.35 4.88 -23.07
N LYS A 286 18.42 6.00 -22.32
CA LYS A 286 17.22 6.76 -21.92
C LYS A 286 16.44 7.24 -23.14
N LYS A 287 17.12 7.76 -24.16
CA LYS A 287 16.50 8.24 -25.39
C LYS A 287 15.83 7.07 -26.14
N CYS A 288 16.52 5.95 -26.30
CA CYS A 288 15.95 4.75 -26.91
C CYS A 288 14.67 4.29 -26.18
N LEU A 289 14.70 4.23 -24.85
CA LEU A 289 13.53 3.84 -24.06
C LEU A 289 12.35 4.81 -24.22
N LYS A 290 12.60 6.11 -24.37
CA LYS A 290 11.56 7.09 -24.72
C LYS A 290 10.94 6.79 -26.08
N ASP A 291 11.76 6.51 -27.09
CA ASP A 291 11.34 6.25 -28.46
C ASP A 291 10.60 4.90 -28.62
N SER A 292 10.94 3.88 -27.81
CA SER A 292 10.40 2.52 -27.88
C SER A 292 9.09 2.28 -27.09
N HIS A 293 8.23 3.28 -26.93
CA HIS A 293 7.02 3.22 -26.08
C HIS A 293 6.15 1.96 -26.32
N LEU A 294 5.72 1.70 -27.55
CA LEU A 294 4.84 0.55 -27.84
C LEU A 294 5.56 -0.79 -27.62
N ASP A 295 6.85 -0.86 -27.94
CA ASP A 295 7.65 -2.06 -27.72
C ASP A 295 7.91 -2.31 -26.23
N LEU A 296 7.98 -1.27 -25.42
CA LEU A 296 8.03 -1.36 -23.96
C LEU A 296 6.73 -1.95 -23.41
N PHE A 297 5.57 -1.46 -23.82
CA PHE A 297 4.27 -2.03 -23.43
C PHE A 297 4.11 -3.49 -23.89
N HIS A 298 4.56 -3.82 -25.11
CA HIS A 298 4.59 -5.20 -25.59
C HIS A 298 5.57 -6.09 -24.81
N ALA A 299 6.74 -5.56 -24.44
CA ALA A 299 7.71 -6.25 -23.61
C ALA A 299 7.16 -6.55 -22.21
N LEU A 300 6.35 -5.65 -21.66
CA LEU A 300 5.67 -5.82 -20.38
C LEU A 300 4.53 -6.86 -20.45
N GLY A 301 3.84 -6.95 -21.59
CA GLY A 301 2.71 -7.87 -21.79
C GLY A 301 3.07 -9.34 -22.10
N LYS A 302 4.31 -9.65 -22.52
CA LYS A 302 4.72 -11.02 -22.86
C LYS A 302 5.29 -11.75 -21.63
N ASN A 303 4.43 -12.54 -20.97
CA ASN A 303 4.73 -13.58 -19.96
C ASN A 303 6.19 -13.61 -19.50
N TRP A 304 6.46 -12.77 -18.51
CA TRP A 304 7.77 -12.62 -17.93
C TRP A 304 8.20 -13.86 -17.12
N PRO A 305 9.51 -14.13 -17.05
CA PRO A 305 10.02 -15.37 -16.47
C PRO A 305 9.64 -15.49 -14.97
N PRO A 306 9.68 -16.74 -14.44
CA PRO A 306 9.49 -16.96 -13.01
C PRO A 306 10.44 -16.09 -12.19
N PHE A 307 10.05 -15.76 -10.97
CA PHE A 307 10.87 -14.97 -10.05
C PHE A 307 12.29 -15.56 -9.98
N ARG A 308 13.33 -14.74 -10.26
CA ARG A 308 14.72 -15.19 -10.41
C ARG A 308 15.23 -15.96 -9.20
N THR A 309 14.87 -15.52 -8.00
CA THR A 309 15.48 -16.01 -6.75
C THR A 309 14.49 -16.63 -5.77
N GLY A 310 13.18 -16.63 -6.07
CA GLY A 310 12.11 -17.06 -5.14
C GLY A 310 12.09 -16.29 -3.81
N GLU A 311 12.76 -15.14 -3.74
CA GLU A 311 12.88 -14.30 -2.54
C GLU A 311 12.24 -12.92 -2.71
N THR A 312 11.84 -12.55 -3.92
CA THR A 312 11.07 -11.34 -4.20
C THR A 312 9.95 -11.65 -5.17
N PHE A 313 8.80 -11.00 -4.95
CA PHE A 313 7.70 -10.97 -5.90
C PHE A 313 7.64 -9.64 -6.69
N ALA A 314 8.51 -8.67 -6.40
CA ALA A 314 8.54 -7.35 -7.03
C ALA A 314 9.71 -7.25 -8.02
N TYR A 315 9.39 -7.19 -9.31
CA TYR A 315 10.37 -7.05 -10.40
C TYR A 315 11.02 -5.66 -10.46
N PHE A 316 10.21 -4.64 -10.22
CA PHE A 316 10.60 -3.25 -10.21
C PHE A 316 10.31 -2.73 -8.81
N ASN A 317 11.34 -2.31 -8.12
CA ASN A 317 11.28 -1.79 -6.76
C ASN A 317 12.34 -0.69 -6.60
N PRO A 318 12.25 0.11 -5.53
CA PRO A 318 13.30 1.06 -5.21
C PRO A 318 14.67 0.38 -5.05
N ARG A 319 15.73 1.12 -5.34
CA ARG A 319 17.10 0.68 -5.09
C ARG A 319 17.91 1.76 -4.42
N VAL A 320 18.98 1.36 -3.75
CA VAL A 320 19.95 2.28 -3.16
C VAL A 320 20.70 3.00 -4.29
N ASP A 321 20.43 4.30 -4.45
CA ASP A 321 21.11 5.18 -5.39
C ASP A 321 21.93 6.27 -4.67
N GLY A 322 22.72 7.02 -5.44
CA GLY A 322 23.55 8.10 -4.89
C GLY A 322 22.79 9.40 -4.63
N GLU A 323 21.54 9.51 -5.09
CA GLU A 323 20.83 10.79 -5.12
C GLU A 323 19.62 10.85 -4.19
N PHE A 324 18.66 9.92 -4.35
CA PHE A 324 17.49 9.87 -3.50
C PHE A 324 17.88 9.37 -2.11
N PHE A 325 18.72 8.33 -2.04
CA PHE A 325 19.12 7.75 -0.76
C PHE A 325 20.36 8.41 -0.16
N GLY A 326 21.45 8.52 -0.93
CA GLY A 326 22.65 9.26 -0.52
C GLY A 326 23.38 8.70 0.72
N ALA A 327 23.14 7.44 1.10
CA ALA A 327 23.74 6.78 2.26
C ALA A 327 24.27 5.37 1.91
N ASP A 328 25.15 4.82 2.76
CA ASP A 328 25.77 3.50 2.54
C ASP A 328 24.90 2.31 3.01
N SER A 329 23.96 2.56 3.93
CA SER A 329 23.00 1.59 4.46
C SER A 329 21.78 2.29 5.07
N PHE A 330 20.66 1.57 5.20
CA PHE A 330 19.42 2.10 5.80
C PHE A 330 19.62 2.48 7.27
N GLU A 331 20.40 1.71 8.02
CA GLU A 331 20.75 2.05 9.41
C GLU A 331 21.46 3.41 9.48
N HIS A 332 22.43 3.66 8.59
CA HIS A 332 23.12 4.94 8.52
C HIS A 332 22.18 6.09 8.13
N ALA A 333 21.26 5.85 7.21
CA ALA A 333 20.26 6.85 6.83
C ALA A 333 19.36 7.21 8.02
N PHE A 334 18.85 6.22 8.77
CA PHE A 334 18.03 6.48 9.96
C PHE A 334 18.82 7.12 11.11
N GLU A 335 20.12 6.85 11.24
CA GLU A 335 21.01 7.53 12.21
C GLU A 335 21.04 9.06 11.98
N HIS A 336 20.90 9.51 10.72
CA HIS A 336 20.99 10.92 10.34
C HIS A 336 19.64 11.58 10.04
N ALA A 337 18.58 10.78 9.89
CA ALA A 337 17.23 11.29 9.74
C ALA A 337 16.66 11.81 11.08
N PRO A 338 15.78 12.82 11.07
CA PRO A 338 15.15 13.33 12.29
C PRO A 338 14.24 12.26 12.92
N PRO A 339 14.41 11.95 14.23
CA PRO A 339 13.54 11.01 14.94
C PRO A 339 12.08 11.44 14.86
N LYS A 340 11.23 10.51 14.41
CA LYS A 340 9.79 10.75 14.27
C LYS A 340 8.96 9.60 14.83
N PRO A 341 7.79 9.88 15.46
CA PRO A 341 6.88 8.83 15.89
C PRO A 341 6.52 7.92 14.72
N THR A 342 6.69 6.61 14.92
CA THR A 342 6.39 5.58 13.91
C THR A 342 5.50 4.49 14.51
N LEU A 343 4.34 4.24 13.91
CA LEU A 343 3.47 3.11 14.23
C LEU A 343 3.67 2.00 13.20
N PHE A 344 4.19 0.86 13.64
CA PHE A 344 4.37 -0.33 12.83
C PHE A 344 3.19 -1.28 12.97
N GLY A 345 2.86 -1.95 11.88
CA GLY A 345 1.76 -2.91 11.80
C GLY A 345 2.17 -4.22 11.14
N LEU A 346 1.62 -5.32 11.65
CA LEU A 346 1.66 -6.64 11.01
C LEU A 346 0.31 -7.33 11.16
N THR A 347 0.04 -8.30 10.31
CA THR A 347 -1.05 -9.28 10.48
C THR A 347 -0.54 -10.58 11.09
N THR A 348 -1.44 -11.44 11.58
CA THR A 348 -1.03 -12.71 12.21
C THR A 348 -0.40 -13.70 11.23
N GLN A 349 -0.77 -13.66 9.94
CA GLN A 349 -0.26 -14.53 8.88
C GLN A 349 -0.11 -13.79 7.53
N GLU A 350 0.82 -12.83 7.45
CA GLU A 350 1.11 -12.04 6.25
C GLU A 350 1.23 -12.88 4.96
N GLY A 351 1.96 -13.99 5.02
CA GLY A 351 2.22 -14.87 3.90
C GLY A 351 0.98 -15.56 3.33
N LEU A 352 -0.15 -15.56 4.06
CA LEU A 352 -1.38 -16.27 3.68
C LEU A 352 -1.99 -15.72 2.39
N LEU A 353 -1.81 -14.42 2.09
CA LEU A 353 -2.24 -13.83 0.82
C LEU A 353 -1.57 -14.53 -0.38
N TRP A 354 -0.30 -14.91 -0.24
CA TRP A 354 0.47 -15.60 -1.29
C TRP A 354 0.32 -17.10 -1.21
N SER A 355 0.57 -17.71 -0.05
CA SER A 355 0.55 -19.17 0.08
C SER A 355 -0.78 -19.77 -0.33
N ALA A 356 -1.86 -19.02 -0.15
CA ALA A 356 -3.22 -19.43 -0.43
C ALA A 356 -3.80 -18.82 -1.72
N GLN A 357 -2.97 -18.22 -2.59
CA GLN A 357 -3.41 -17.72 -3.89
C GLN A 357 -4.63 -16.77 -3.83
N LEU A 358 -4.67 -15.91 -2.82
CA LEU A 358 -5.68 -14.85 -2.68
C LEU A 358 -5.44 -13.68 -3.65
N LEU A 359 -4.69 -13.90 -4.73
CA LEU A 359 -4.43 -12.96 -5.82
C LEU A 359 -4.49 -13.72 -7.17
N PRO A 360 -5.69 -13.97 -7.73
CA PRO A 360 -5.90 -14.89 -8.86
C PRO A 360 -5.32 -14.39 -10.18
N PHE A 361 -4.88 -13.12 -10.22
CA PHE A 361 -4.21 -12.52 -11.37
C PHE A 361 -2.75 -12.99 -11.51
N PHE A 362 -2.18 -13.59 -10.47
CA PHE A 362 -0.88 -14.26 -10.58
C PHE A 362 -1.07 -15.73 -11.01
N PRO A 363 -0.31 -16.19 -12.03
CA PRO A 363 -0.42 -17.57 -12.50
C PRO A 363 0.04 -18.58 -11.44
N GLU A 364 -0.57 -19.77 -11.47
CA GLU A 364 -0.38 -20.87 -10.51
C GLU A 364 1.04 -21.46 -10.48
N ASP A 365 1.86 -21.19 -11.50
CA ASP A 365 3.20 -21.75 -11.68
C ASP A 365 4.29 -21.02 -10.88
N ARG A 366 3.91 -20.06 -10.05
CA ARG A 366 4.85 -19.24 -9.28
C ARG A 366 5.13 -19.83 -7.90
N PRO A 367 6.39 -19.79 -7.42
CA PRO A 367 6.86 -20.56 -6.27
C PRO A 367 6.17 -20.24 -4.94
N PHE A 368 5.55 -19.05 -4.82
CA PHE A 368 4.89 -18.62 -3.58
C PHE A 368 3.47 -19.13 -3.42
N PHE A 369 2.80 -19.52 -4.51
CA PHE A 369 1.37 -19.79 -4.51
C PHE A 369 1.09 -21.29 -4.50
N LEU A 370 0.12 -21.70 -3.68
CA LEU A 370 -0.40 -23.06 -3.70
C LEU A 370 -1.88 -23.01 -4.04
N SER A 371 -2.28 -23.81 -5.03
CA SER A 371 -3.71 -24.04 -5.27
C SER A 371 -4.36 -24.65 -4.03
N PRO A 372 -5.69 -24.51 -3.82
CA PRO A 372 -6.39 -25.17 -2.73
C PRO A 372 -6.15 -26.69 -2.69
N HIS A 373 -5.98 -27.33 -3.86
CA HIS A 373 -5.64 -28.74 -3.95
C HIS A 373 -4.22 -29.02 -3.43
N SER A 374 -3.23 -28.23 -3.87
CA SER A 374 -1.84 -28.35 -3.41
C SER A 374 -1.71 -28.10 -1.91
N ALA A 375 -2.40 -27.08 -1.37
CA ALA A 375 -2.40 -26.76 0.05
C ALA A 375 -3.00 -27.90 0.91
N SER A 376 -4.09 -28.52 0.46
CA SER A 376 -4.72 -29.66 1.15
C SER A 376 -3.91 -30.96 1.12
N HIS A 377 -2.90 -31.05 0.25
CA HIS A 377 -1.99 -32.20 0.14
C HIS A 377 -0.54 -31.84 0.50
N TYR A 378 -0.29 -30.64 1.04
CA TYR A 378 1.06 -30.13 1.28
C TYR A 378 1.78 -30.93 2.36
N THR A 379 2.99 -31.42 2.08
CA THR A 379 3.71 -32.33 2.97
C THR A 379 5.02 -31.73 3.51
N ARG A 380 5.65 -32.45 4.44
CA ARG A 380 7.03 -32.19 4.86
C ARG A 380 8.01 -32.17 3.69
N HIS A 381 7.79 -33.05 2.70
CA HIS A 381 8.64 -33.13 1.52
C HIS A 381 8.53 -31.85 0.68
N ASP A 382 7.31 -31.33 0.50
CA ASP A 382 7.08 -30.10 -0.26
C ASP A 382 7.72 -28.89 0.43
N LEU A 383 7.53 -28.75 1.75
CA LEU A 383 8.21 -27.71 2.55
C LEU A 383 9.74 -27.80 2.45
N THR A 384 10.28 -29.01 2.55
CA THR A 384 11.72 -29.26 2.42
C THR A 384 12.23 -28.88 1.04
N THR A 385 11.48 -29.23 0.00
CA THR A 385 11.82 -28.91 -1.39
C THR A 385 11.82 -27.40 -1.60
N TYR A 386 10.78 -26.70 -1.12
CA TYR A 386 10.71 -25.24 -1.19
C TYR A 386 11.92 -24.58 -0.53
N ILE A 387 12.22 -24.94 0.72
CA ILE A 387 13.34 -24.35 1.47
C ILE A 387 14.66 -24.57 0.73
N ARG A 388 14.91 -25.75 0.16
CA ARG A 388 16.15 -26.05 -0.58
C ARG A 388 16.26 -25.31 -1.91
N HIS A 389 15.13 -25.08 -2.59
CA HIS A 389 15.13 -24.51 -3.95
C HIS A 389 15.03 -22.99 -3.97
N PHE A 390 14.47 -22.38 -2.93
CA PHE A 390 14.23 -20.93 -2.92
C PHE A 390 14.92 -20.21 -1.76
N THR A 391 14.93 -20.78 -0.56
CA THR A 391 15.45 -20.09 0.64
C THR A 391 16.93 -20.38 0.90
N ALA A 392 17.37 -21.62 0.77
CA ALA A 392 18.70 -22.11 1.15
C ALA A 392 19.35 -22.83 -0.03
N THR A 393 19.53 -22.11 -1.15
CA THR A 393 20.01 -22.70 -2.42
C THR A 393 21.53 -22.93 -2.42
N GLU A 394 21.99 -23.90 -3.21
CA GLU A 394 23.42 -24.14 -3.43
C GLU A 394 24.09 -22.94 -4.10
N GLU A 395 23.39 -22.22 -4.97
CA GLU A 395 23.88 -20.99 -5.59
C GLU A 395 24.21 -19.93 -4.54
N LYS A 396 23.34 -19.75 -3.54
CA LYS A 396 23.51 -18.75 -2.48
C LYS A 396 24.55 -19.17 -1.46
N PHE A 397 24.50 -20.44 -1.02
CA PHE A 397 25.22 -20.90 0.19
C PHE A 397 26.29 -21.96 -0.06
N GLY A 398 26.45 -22.44 -1.29
CA GLY A 398 27.41 -23.49 -1.63
C GLY A 398 27.25 -24.71 -0.73
N ARG A 399 28.36 -25.17 -0.14
CA ARG A 399 28.40 -26.36 0.72
C ARG A 399 27.58 -26.23 2.00
N SER A 400 27.25 -25.01 2.43
CA SER A 400 26.43 -24.78 3.63
C SER A 400 24.93 -24.83 3.36
N ALA A 401 24.50 -24.89 2.10
CA ALA A 401 23.07 -24.86 1.71
C ALA A 401 22.25 -25.93 2.43
N LEU A 402 22.74 -27.17 2.45
CA LEU A 402 22.03 -28.29 3.10
C LEU A 402 21.92 -28.11 4.63
N GLU A 403 22.99 -27.62 5.28
CA GLU A 403 22.98 -27.35 6.73
C GLU A 403 22.00 -26.24 7.09
N ILE A 404 21.97 -25.16 6.29
CA ILE A 404 21.04 -24.05 6.45
C ILE A 404 19.60 -24.52 6.23
N ALA A 405 19.34 -25.25 5.15
CA ALA A 405 18.03 -25.80 4.85
C ALA A 405 17.51 -26.68 5.99
N ASN A 406 18.34 -27.60 6.50
CA ASN A 406 17.98 -28.45 7.63
C ASN A 406 17.70 -27.64 8.90
N SER A 407 18.49 -26.60 9.18
CA SER A 407 18.26 -25.71 10.33
C SER A 407 16.89 -25.02 10.25
N ILE A 408 16.50 -24.55 9.05
CA ILE A 408 15.19 -23.91 8.83
C ILE A 408 14.06 -24.94 8.96
N ILE A 409 14.21 -26.11 8.34
CA ILE A 409 13.20 -27.18 8.42
C ILE A 409 12.99 -27.58 9.87
N GLU A 410 14.05 -27.88 10.62
CA GLU A 410 13.98 -28.26 12.03
C GLU A 410 13.29 -27.20 12.89
N PHE A 411 13.60 -25.92 12.65
CA PHE A 411 12.98 -24.81 13.37
C PHE A 411 11.47 -24.74 13.10
N TYR A 412 11.04 -24.71 11.83
CA TYR A 412 9.62 -24.57 11.49
C TYR A 412 8.82 -25.85 11.74
N THR A 413 9.42 -27.04 11.68
CA THR A 413 8.75 -28.30 12.01
C THR A 413 8.90 -28.68 13.49
N ALA A 414 9.38 -27.78 14.35
CA ALA A 414 9.41 -28.02 15.78
C ALA A 414 7.97 -28.30 16.29
N GLY A 415 7.81 -29.40 17.02
CA GLY A 415 6.50 -29.87 17.49
C GLY A 415 5.73 -30.75 16.49
N GLU A 416 6.35 -31.16 15.38
CA GLU A 416 5.80 -32.20 14.48
C GLU A 416 5.47 -33.49 15.27
N THR A 417 4.26 -34.03 15.08
CA THR A 417 3.81 -35.28 15.69
C THR A 417 3.34 -36.26 14.62
N LYS A 418 2.97 -37.49 15.02
CA LYS A 418 2.41 -38.49 14.08
C LYS A 418 1.08 -38.06 13.45
N ASP A 419 0.38 -37.12 14.07
CA ASP A 419 -0.91 -36.60 13.60
C ASP A 419 -0.75 -35.32 12.75
N SER A 420 0.48 -34.83 12.56
CA SER A 420 0.77 -33.67 11.71
C SER A 420 0.46 -33.99 10.24
N GLY A 421 -0.70 -33.50 9.77
CA GLY A 421 -1.15 -33.61 8.37
C GLY A 421 -0.87 -32.36 7.53
N SER A 422 -1.52 -32.25 6.38
CA SER A 422 -1.22 -31.19 5.41
C SER A 422 -1.42 -29.77 5.94
N ALA A 423 -2.45 -29.56 6.76
CA ALA A 423 -2.70 -28.26 7.38
C ALA A 423 -1.52 -27.76 8.22
N PHE A 424 -0.85 -28.65 8.95
CA PHE A 424 0.34 -28.31 9.73
C PHE A 424 1.46 -27.78 8.83
N TYR A 425 1.82 -28.53 7.78
CA TYR A 425 2.92 -28.12 6.89
C TYR A 425 2.57 -26.90 6.04
N PHE A 426 1.31 -26.76 5.61
CA PHE A 426 0.85 -25.58 4.91
C PHE A 426 0.92 -24.32 5.79
N GLU A 427 0.55 -24.43 7.07
CA GLU A 427 0.73 -23.36 8.03
C GLU A 427 2.21 -23.03 8.24
N ARG A 428 3.10 -24.03 8.38
CA ARG A 428 4.55 -23.80 8.51
C ARG A 428 5.13 -23.07 7.30
N TYR A 429 4.71 -23.47 6.10
CA TYR A 429 5.06 -22.78 4.85
C TYR A 429 4.58 -21.32 4.84
N THR A 430 3.32 -21.09 5.25
CA THR A 430 2.74 -19.74 5.33
C THR A 430 3.47 -18.88 6.37
N GLN A 431 3.83 -19.43 7.52
CA GLN A 431 4.63 -18.74 8.53
C GLN A 431 6.03 -18.39 8.03
N LEU A 432 6.70 -19.30 7.31
CA LEU A 432 7.99 -19.05 6.66
C LEU A 432 7.92 -17.84 5.71
N LEU A 433 6.89 -17.80 4.85
CA LEU A 433 6.68 -16.65 3.95
C LEU A 433 6.37 -15.36 4.72
N SER A 434 5.52 -15.46 5.74
CA SER A 434 5.15 -14.30 6.58
C SER A 434 6.39 -13.66 7.21
N ASP A 435 7.31 -14.49 7.69
CA ASP A 435 8.54 -14.04 8.34
C ASP A 435 9.50 -13.36 7.37
N ILE A 436 9.90 -14.08 6.31
CA ILE A 436 10.94 -13.60 5.39
C ILE A 436 10.48 -12.34 4.63
N LEU A 437 9.22 -12.33 4.19
CA LEU A 437 8.71 -11.26 3.35
C LEU A 437 8.29 -10.02 4.16
N PHE A 438 7.74 -10.18 5.38
CA PHE A 438 7.08 -9.06 6.08
C PHE A 438 7.53 -8.88 7.51
N ALA A 439 7.33 -9.88 8.37
CA ALA A 439 7.48 -9.70 9.81
C ALA A 439 8.92 -9.36 10.19
N LEU A 440 9.91 -10.06 9.65
CA LEU A 440 11.31 -9.82 10.00
C LEU A 440 11.84 -8.46 9.53
N PRO A 441 11.63 -8.03 8.26
CA PRO A 441 11.98 -6.68 7.84
C PRO A 441 11.37 -5.57 8.70
N VAL A 442 10.07 -5.66 8.99
CA VAL A 442 9.35 -4.66 9.82
C VAL A 442 9.92 -4.61 11.24
N LEU A 443 10.12 -5.78 11.86
CA LEU A 443 10.71 -5.86 13.20
C LEU A 443 12.17 -5.38 13.23
N ARG A 444 12.93 -5.57 12.15
CA ARG A 444 14.29 -5.05 12.02
C ARG A 444 14.29 -3.53 12.01
N GLU A 445 13.44 -2.90 11.19
CA GLU A 445 13.34 -1.45 11.14
C GLU A 445 12.92 -0.85 12.47
N LEU A 446 11.89 -1.43 13.09
CA LEU A 446 11.43 -1.03 14.42
C LEU A 446 12.59 -1.07 15.41
N LYS A 447 13.37 -2.16 15.44
CA LYS A 447 14.53 -2.29 16.33
C LYS A 447 15.60 -1.25 16.04
N VAL A 448 15.90 -0.97 14.77
CA VAL A 448 16.84 0.08 14.35
C VAL A 448 16.38 1.44 14.85
N LYS A 449 15.17 1.88 14.50
CA LYS A 449 14.61 3.18 14.92
C LYS A 449 14.51 3.29 16.44
N SER A 450 14.04 2.25 17.12
CA SER A 450 13.93 2.21 18.59
C SER A 450 15.29 2.35 19.28
N ASN A 451 16.33 1.68 18.79
CA ASN A 451 17.70 1.81 19.31
C ASN A 451 18.29 3.20 19.09
N LEU A 452 17.84 3.91 18.04
CA LEU A 452 18.20 5.30 17.76
C LEU A 452 17.34 6.31 18.54
N GLY A 453 16.43 5.85 19.42
CA GLY A 453 15.61 6.70 20.27
C GLY A 453 14.34 7.25 19.62
N TYR A 454 13.93 6.71 18.46
CA TYR A 454 12.66 7.08 17.85
C TYR A 454 11.48 6.61 18.72
N PRO A 455 10.38 7.38 18.83
CA PRO A 455 9.15 6.88 19.41
C PRO A 455 8.52 5.84 18.48
N THR A 456 8.60 4.56 18.86
CA THR A 456 8.06 3.45 18.05
C THR A 456 6.90 2.76 18.76
N TYR A 457 5.86 2.43 18.02
CA TYR A 457 4.70 1.67 18.48
C TYR A 457 4.45 0.49 17.56
N LEU A 458 3.83 -0.57 18.06
CA LEU A 458 3.61 -1.81 17.30
C LEU A 458 2.20 -2.34 17.54
N TYR A 459 1.56 -2.79 16.46
CA TYR A 459 0.32 -3.55 16.53
C TYR A 459 0.41 -4.87 15.77
N LEU A 460 -0.42 -5.83 16.18
CA LEU A 460 -0.71 -7.04 15.43
C LEU A 460 -2.21 -7.08 15.15
N TYR A 461 -2.60 -6.97 13.87
CA TYR A 461 -4.01 -7.06 13.47
C TYR A 461 -4.43 -8.51 13.39
N ASP A 462 -5.47 -8.84 14.16
CA ASP A 462 -5.93 -10.20 14.42
C ASP A 462 -7.43 -10.28 14.17
N HIS A 463 -7.76 -10.37 12.88
CA HIS A 463 -9.12 -10.48 12.41
C HIS A 463 -9.16 -11.23 11.09
N ASP A 464 -9.58 -12.48 11.16
CA ASP A 464 -9.66 -13.35 10.01
C ASP A 464 -10.75 -12.88 9.04
N LEU A 465 -10.44 -12.96 7.74
CA LEU A 465 -11.43 -12.74 6.71
C LEU A 465 -12.50 -13.84 6.76
N PRO A 466 -13.75 -13.58 6.32
CA PRO A 466 -14.80 -14.58 6.31
C PRO A 466 -14.36 -15.87 5.60
N LYS A 467 -14.73 -17.04 6.14
CA LYS A 467 -14.25 -18.35 5.65
C LYS A 467 -14.70 -18.64 4.21
N GLU A 468 -15.76 -17.97 3.76
CA GLU A 468 -16.27 -18.01 2.39
C GLU A 468 -15.27 -17.40 1.39
N VAL A 469 -14.44 -16.45 1.86
CA VAL A 469 -13.40 -15.76 1.09
C VAL A 469 -12.13 -16.59 1.03
N THR A 470 -11.70 -17.10 2.18
CA THR A 470 -10.42 -17.82 2.28
C THR A 470 -10.56 -19.26 1.80
N LYS A 471 -11.61 -20.00 2.17
CA LYS A 471 -11.79 -21.43 1.82
C LYS A 471 -10.64 -22.36 2.26
N PHE A 472 -9.72 -21.89 3.12
CA PHE A 472 -8.54 -22.64 3.58
C PHE A 472 -8.77 -23.30 4.94
N THR A 473 -7.95 -24.31 5.23
CA THR A 473 -8.03 -25.15 6.44
C THR A 473 -7.23 -24.59 7.62
N ILE A 474 -6.47 -23.51 7.43
CA ILE A 474 -5.66 -22.85 8.47
C ILE A 474 -6.29 -21.50 8.84
N ASP A 475 -6.31 -21.19 10.14
CA ASP A 475 -6.78 -19.91 10.65
C ASP A 475 -5.63 -18.88 10.62
N GLY A 476 -5.96 -17.59 10.57
CA GLY A 476 -4.98 -16.52 10.48
C GLY A 476 -5.38 -15.39 9.55
N THR A 477 -4.87 -14.22 9.87
CA THR A 477 -5.19 -12.97 9.21
C THR A 477 -4.17 -12.72 8.09
N PRO A 478 -4.59 -12.72 6.82
CA PRO A 478 -3.68 -12.54 5.68
C PRO A 478 -3.20 -11.10 5.55
N HIS A 479 -2.12 -10.91 4.81
CA HIS A 479 -1.69 -9.57 4.38
C HIS A 479 -2.83 -8.79 3.71
N ALA A 480 -2.87 -7.48 4.00
CA ALA A 480 -3.92 -6.56 3.58
C ALA A 480 -5.31 -6.78 4.18
N ALA A 481 -5.49 -7.68 5.15
CA ALA A 481 -6.80 -7.85 5.80
C ALA A 481 -7.29 -6.54 6.44
N GLU A 482 -6.38 -5.65 6.85
CA GLU A 482 -6.71 -4.31 7.36
C GLU A 482 -7.44 -3.44 6.34
N TRP A 483 -7.31 -3.71 5.03
CA TRP A 483 -7.99 -2.94 3.99
C TRP A 483 -9.50 -3.00 4.14
N ASN A 484 -10.02 -4.12 4.62
CA ASN A 484 -11.44 -4.21 4.88
C ASN A 484 -11.82 -3.11 5.87
N ALA A 485 -11.22 -3.11 7.07
CA ALA A 485 -11.49 -2.10 8.09
C ALA A 485 -11.28 -0.65 7.62
N LEU A 486 -10.28 -0.39 6.78
CA LEU A 486 -9.95 0.96 6.31
C LEU A 486 -10.84 1.47 5.18
N PHE A 487 -11.16 0.60 4.22
CA PHE A 487 -11.70 0.99 2.91
C PHE A 487 -13.02 0.29 2.58
N GLY A 488 -13.52 -0.58 3.45
CA GLY A 488 -14.75 -1.36 3.27
C GLY A 488 -14.62 -2.49 2.24
N LYS A 489 -13.40 -2.79 1.80
CA LYS A 489 -13.13 -3.76 0.73
C LYS A 489 -11.78 -4.44 0.88
N PHE A 490 -11.68 -5.58 0.22
CA PHE A 490 -10.45 -6.33 0.01
C PHE A 490 -10.26 -6.57 -1.51
N PHE A 491 -9.18 -7.26 -1.90
CA PHE A 491 -8.87 -7.54 -3.31
C PHE A 491 -10.00 -8.23 -4.11
N PHE A 492 -10.98 -8.83 -3.43
CA PHE A 492 -12.11 -9.56 -4.02
C PHE A 492 -13.46 -8.87 -3.89
N GLY A 493 -13.48 -7.61 -3.42
CA GLY A 493 -14.68 -6.83 -3.22
C GLY A 493 -15.02 -6.59 -1.76
N GLU A 494 -16.28 -6.29 -1.52
CA GLU A 494 -16.83 -5.92 -0.21
C GLU A 494 -17.37 -7.14 0.51
N PHE A 495 -17.35 -7.10 1.85
CA PHE A 495 -17.92 -8.15 2.70
C PHE A 495 -18.94 -7.54 3.65
N GLU A 496 -19.97 -8.31 4.00
CA GLU A 496 -20.91 -7.88 5.03
C GLU A 496 -20.25 -7.90 6.41
N TYR A 497 -20.37 -6.78 7.13
CA TYR A 497 -19.79 -6.63 8.45
C TYR A 497 -20.73 -7.21 9.50
N THR A 498 -20.24 -8.22 10.22
CA THR A 498 -20.83 -8.62 11.49
C THR A 498 -20.66 -7.49 12.52
N ASP A 499 -21.42 -7.54 13.60
CA ASP A 499 -21.25 -6.57 14.69
C ASP A 499 -19.87 -6.67 15.36
N THR A 500 -19.24 -7.85 15.31
CA THR A 500 -17.87 -8.04 15.79
C THR A 500 -16.87 -7.33 14.89
N ASP A 501 -17.05 -7.40 13.57
CA ASP A 501 -16.17 -6.76 12.58
C ASP A 501 -16.20 -5.24 12.74
N LYS A 502 -17.38 -4.66 13.03
CA LYS A 502 -17.52 -3.23 13.32
C LYS A 502 -16.78 -2.81 14.58
N VAL A 503 -16.78 -3.64 15.63
CA VAL A 503 -16.02 -3.36 16.87
C VAL A 503 -14.52 -3.41 16.60
N ILE A 504 -14.05 -4.42 15.86
CA ILE A 504 -12.65 -4.55 15.46
C ILE A 504 -12.22 -3.37 14.60
N GLN A 505 -13.02 -3.02 13.59
CA GLN A 505 -12.80 -1.87 12.73
C GLN A 505 -12.70 -0.58 13.56
N ALA A 506 -13.63 -0.36 14.49
CA ALA A 506 -13.59 0.82 15.36
C ALA A 506 -12.31 0.85 16.20
N ASN A 507 -11.90 -0.27 16.80
CA ASN A 507 -10.67 -0.36 17.57
C ASN A 507 -9.44 0.00 16.73
N PHE A 508 -9.37 -0.55 15.52
CA PHE A 508 -8.26 -0.31 14.60
C PHE A 508 -8.23 1.13 14.10
N VAL A 509 -9.31 1.62 13.49
CA VAL A 509 -9.41 2.97 12.91
C VAL A 509 -9.19 4.04 13.97
N ASN A 510 -9.75 3.89 15.17
CA ASN A 510 -9.57 4.87 16.24
C ASN A 510 -8.09 4.96 16.66
N SER A 511 -7.37 3.83 16.71
CA SER A 511 -5.93 3.85 17.03
C SER A 511 -5.11 4.63 16.02
N LEU A 512 -5.43 4.50 14.72
CA LEU A 512 -4.76 5.23 13.64
C LEU A 512 -5.10 6.73 13.69
N VAL A 513 -6.37 7.08 13.84
CA VAL A 513 -6.83 8.48 13.95
C VAL A 513 -6.17 9.18 15.15
N ASN A 514 -6.09 8.50 16.29
CA ASN A 514 -5.45 9.06 17.48
C ASN A 514 -3.94 9.22 17.29
N PHE A 515 -3.29 8.29 16.60
CA PHE A 515 -1.88 8.43 16.23
C PHE A 515 -1.66 9.64 15.32
N VAL A 516 -2.44 9.81 14.25
CA VAL A 516 -2.35 10.98 13.34
C VAL A 516 -2.52 12.30 14.10
N LYS A 517 -3.44 12.34 15.07
CA LYS A 517 -3.70 13.55 15.87
C LYS A 517 -2.61 13.88 16.89
N THR A 518 -1.99 12.86 17.51
CA THR A 518 -1.24 13.04 18.76
C THR A 518 0.18 12.45 18.74
N GLY A 519 0.50 11.63 17.75
CA GLY A 519 1.73 10.84 17.69
C GLY A 519 1.75 9.64 18.64
N LYS A 520 0.63 9.36 19.33
CA LYS A 520 0.49 8.25 20.28
C LYS A 520 -0.80 7.47 19.96
N PRO A 521 -0.71 6.17 19.63
CA PRO A 521 -1.91 5.39 19.34
C PRO A 521 -2.62 4.99 20.64
N ASN A 522 -3.94 5.00 20.61
CA ASN A 522 -4.77 4.41 21.67
C ASN A 522 -6.12 3.98 21.09
N THR A 523 -6.74 2.97 21.70
CA THR A 523 -8.12 2.56 21.41
C THR A 523 -8.93 2.45 22.69
N GLY A 524 -10.05 3.16 22.76
CA GLY A 524 -10.81 3.31 24.01
C GLY A 524 -9.91 3.86 25.12
N SER A 525 -9.81 3.14 26.23
CA SER A 525 -8.91 3.47 27.35
C SER A 525 -7.53 2.81 27.26
N LEU A 526 -7.27 1.99 26.22
CA LEU A 526 -6.01 1.27 26.06
C LEU A 526 -4.99 2.13 25.30
N GLU A 527 -3.97 2.59 26.00
CA GLU A 527 -2.81 3.25 25.38
C GLU A 527 -1.82 2.22 24.83
N PHE A 528 -1.25 2.49 23.66
CA PHE A 528 -0.24 1.61 23.08
C PHE A 528 1.09 1.89 23.77
N PRO A 529 1.81 0.87 24.28
CA PRO A 529 3.12 1.06 24.85
C PRO A 529 4.11 1.48 23.77
N GLN A 530 5.06 2.35 24.12
CA GLN A 530 6.20 2.60 23.26
C GLN A 530 7.06 1.33 23.23
N THR A 531 7.18 0.74 22.05
CA THR A 531 7.90 -0.51 21.82
C THR A 531 9.40 -0.28 21.87
N SER A 532 10.13 -1.15 22.59
CA SER A 532 11.59 -1.16 22.59
C SER A 532 12.15 -2.39 21.86
N ALA A 533 13.39 -2.30 21.40
CA ALA A 533 14.08 -3.41 20.74
C ALA A 533 14.21 -4.69 21.61
N LYS A 534 14.13 -4.56 22.94
CA LYS A 534 14.25 -5.67 23.90
C LYS A 534 12.93 -6.33 24.26
N GLY A 535 11.81 -5.58 24.21
CA GLY A 535 10.51 -6.06 24.68
C GLY A 535 9.52 -6.44 23.57
N LEU A 536 9.62 -5.79 22.40
CA LEU A 536 8.63 -5.88 21.32
C LEU A 536 7.19 -5.90 21.87
N GLU A 537 6.89 -4.99 22.80
CA GLU A 537 5.53 -4.79 23.33
C GLU A 537 4.63 -4.25 22.22
N TYR A 538 3.47 -4.86 22.04
CA TYR A 538 2.54 -4.53 20.97
C TYR A 538 1.10 -4.60 21.47
N VAL A 539 0.19 -3.96 20.75
CA VAL A 539 -1.25 -4.18 20.94
C VAL A 539 -1.75 -5.18 19.91
N ARG A 540 -2.31 -6.29 20.39
CA ARG A 540 -3.09 -7.19 19.54
C ARG A 540 -4.46 -6.56 19.31
N ILE A 541 -4.78 -6.24 18.06
CA ILE A 541 -6.02 -5.55 17.69
C ILE A 541 -7.02 -6.60 17.20
N ASN A 542 -8.01 -6.88 18.05
CA ASN A 542 -9.21 -7.65 17.76
C ASN A 542 -10.40 -7.01 18.50
N ALA A 543 -11.45 -7.77 18.80
CA ALA A 543 -12.64 -7.24 19.47
C ALA A 543 -12.35 -6.74 20.89
N ASN A 544 -11.34 -7.33 21.56
CA ASN A 544 -10.89 -7.00 22.91
C ASN A 544 -9.38 -6.70 22.88
N PRO A 545 -8.96 -5.50 22.46
CA PRO A 545 -7.55 -5.17 22.30
C PRO A 545 -6.78 -5.31 23.61
N GLN A 546 -5.56 -5.82 23.53
CA GLN A 546 -4.71 -6.06 24.70
C GLN A 546 -3.23 -5.87 24.37
N VAL A 547 -2.45 -5.47 25.38
CA VAL A 547 -1.00 -5.39 25.29
C VAL A 547 -0.40 -6.78 25.47
N GLU A 548 0.42 -7.18 24.50
CA GLU A 548 1.19 -8.42 24.51
C GLU A 548 2.69 -8.07 24.32
N LYS A 549 3.57 -9.07 24.47
CA LYS A 549 5.03 -8.87 24.41
C LYS A 549 5.70 -9.89 23.52
N SER A 550 6.93 -9.61 23.12
CA SER A 550 7.80 -10.53 22.39
C SER A 550 7.24 -10.98 21.03
N LEU A 551 6.60 -10.07 20.28
CA LEU A 551 6.02 -10.40 18.97
C LEU A 551 7.06 -11.09 18.06
N PHE A 552 6.81 -12.35 17.75
CA PHE A 552 7.67 -13.21 16.90
C PHE A 552 9.16 -13.23 17.29
N SER A 553 9.50 -12.94 18.55
CA SER A 553 10.90 -12.81 19.00
C SER A 553 11.75 -14.05 18.75
N GLU A 554 11.18 -15.25 18.91
CA GLU A 554 11.89 -16.51 18.67
C GLU A 554 12.25 -16.68 17.18
N ARG A 555 11.27 -16.46 16.29
CA ARG A 555 11.48 -16.50 14.83
C ARG A 555 12.50 -15.45 14.40
N TYR A 556 12.38 -14.23 14.91
CA TYR A 556 13.37 -13.18 14.66
C TYR A 556 14.78 -13.56 15.09
N ASN A 557 14.94 -14.08 16.32
CA ASN A 557 16.25 -14.45 16.84
C ASN A 557 16.86 -15.64 16.09
N PHE A 558 16.05 -16.60 15.64
CA PHE A 558 16.47 -17.70 14.78
C PHE A 558 17.09 -17.15 13.49
N TRP A 559 16.35 -16.33 12.74
CA TRP A 559 16.82 -15.79 11.46
C TRP A 559 18.03 -14.88 11.59
N GLN A 560 18.08 -14.03 12.62
CA GLN A 560 19.26 -13.20 12.89
C GLN A 560 20.50 -14.04 13.22
N SER A 561 20.34 -15.12 13.99
CA SER A 561 21.45 -15.99 14.36
C SER A 561 21.95 -16.79 13.15
N LEU A 562 21.03 -17.27 12.32
CA LEU A 562 21.33 -17.97 11.08
C LEU A 562 22.07 -17.04 10.10
N GLY A 563 21.56 -15.82 9.90
CA GLY A 563 22.17 -14.80 9.03
C GLY A 563 23.58 -14.44 9.46
N ARG A 564 23.82 -14.20 10.76
CA ARG A 564 25.16 -13.95 11.31
C ARG A 564 26.10 -15.13 11.09
N LYS A 565 25.66 -16.37 11.37
CA LYS A 565 26.49 -17.57 11.25
C LYS A 565 27.02 -17.75 9.82
N TYR A 566 26.24 -17.41 8.81
CA TYR A 566 26.61 -17.60 7.40
C TYR A 566 26.92 -16.31 6.64
N GLY A 567 26.90 -15.16 7.30
CA GLY A 567 27.14 -13.85 6.69
C GLY A 567 26.16 -13.51 5.56
N TYR A 568 24.87 -13.78 5.77
CA TYR A 568 23.81 -13.53 4.80
C TYR A 568 22.64 -12.78 5.45
N ASP A 569 22.17 -11.76 4.75
CA ASP A 569 21.01 -10.97 5.13
C ASP A 569 19.78 -11.55 4.43
N PHE A 570 19.01 -12.34 5.17
CA PHE A 570 17.78 -12.97 4.67
C PHE A 570 16.64 -11.97 4.41
N ASN A 571 16.70 -10.76 4.97
CA ASN A 571 15.68 -9.75 4.71
C ASN A 571 15.96 -9.02 3.39
N LEU A 572 17.23 -8.70 3.11
CA LEU A 572 17.66 -8.02 1.88
C LEU A 572 18.11 -8.96 0.76
N GLY A 573 18.07 -10.28 0.94
CA GLY A 573 18.43 -11.26 -0.09
C GLY A 573 19.88 -11.17 -0.57
N ARG A 574 20.84 -10.79 0.30
CA ARG A 574 22.23 -10.55 -0.10
C ARG A 574 23.25 -10.95 0.96
N ARG A 575 24.51 -11.11 0.53
CA ARG A 575 25.65 -11.25 1.45
C ARG A 575 25.84 -9.97 2.28
N MET A 576 26.12 -10.16 3.56
CA MET A 576 26.39 -9.04 4.47
C MET A 576 27.72 -8.39 4.13
N LYS A 577 27.76 -7.05 4.14
CA LYS A 577 29.00 -6.27 4.02
C LYS A 577 29.84 -6.47 5.30
N LYS A 578 31.17 -6.34 5.20
CA LYS A 578 32.08 -6.44 6.37
C LYS A 578 31.75 -5.48 7.51
N ALA A 579 31.13 -4.33 7.22
CA ALA A 579 30.68 -3.38 8.24
C ALA A 579 29.44 -3.89 9.00
N GLU A 580 28.51 -4.55 8.30
CA GLU A 580 27.28 -5.11 8.87
C GLU A 580 27.59 -6.28 9.81
N LEU A 581 28.52 -7.16 9.40
CA LEU A 581 29.01 -8.26 10.24
C LEU A 581 29.55 -7.74 11.58
N ARG A 582 30.39 -6.70 11.57
CA ARG A 582 30.98 -6.11 12.77
C ARG A 582 29.96 -5.42 13.69
N ARG A 583 28.91 -4.81 13.13
CA ARG A 583 27.81 -4.23 13.93
C ARG A 583 26.92 -5.31 14.55
N SER A 584 26.81 -6.47 13.93
CA SER A 584 25.97 -7.58 14.40
C SER A 584 26.59 -8.40 15.56
N GLU A 585 27.88 -8.19 15.83
CA GLU A 585 28.64 -8.79 16.94
C GLU A 585 28.58 -7.95 18.24
N LEU A 586 28.08 -6.71 18.15
CA LEU A 586 27.86 -5.75 19.24
C LEU A 586 26.37 -5.76 19.64
#